data_AF-A0A8S3ZT63-F1
#
_entry.id   AF-A0A8S3ZT63-F1
#
_cell.length_a   1.000
_cell.length_b   1.000
_cell.length_c   1.000
_cell.angle_alpha   90.00
_cell.angle_beta   90.00
_cell.angle_gamma   90.00
#
_symmetry.space_group_name_H-M   'P 1'
#
loop_
_entity.id
_entity.type
_entity.pdbx_description
1 polymer ?
#
loop_
_entity_poly.entity_id
_entity_poly.type
_entity_poly.pdbx_seq_one_letter_code
_entity_poly.pdbx_strand_id
1 'polypeptide(L)'
;VQNTDQEFRVRLDLGKTFTPDDVKITTTDKQLCIRAKHEERPEKNCTVCREMTRIYTLPPDVDPKEVTSTMNKEGVLFLKAAKKSLETKEVPIAVEYKG
;
A
#
# COMPACT_ATOMS: atom_id res chain seq x y z
N VAL A 1 10.06 -3.42 -1.13
CA VAL A 1 8.79 -3.83 -1.78
C VAL A 1 8.97 -5.28 -2.22
N GLN A 2 7.96 -6.12 -2.03
CA GLN A 2 7.91 -7.48 -2.56
C GLN A 2 6.65 -7.58 -3.42
N ASN A 3 6.78 -8.18 -4.59
CA ASN A 3 5.69 -8.36 -5.54
C ASN A 3 5.82 -9.77 -6.11
N THR A 4 4.97 -10.68 -5.65
CA THR A 4 4.92 -12.07 -6.14
C THR A 4 3.62 -12.29 -6.90
N ASP A 5 3.44 -13.48 -7.45
CA ASP A 5 2.21 -13.88 -8.14
C ASP A 5 1.01 -13.98 -7.19
N GLN A 6 1.26 -14.08 -5.88
CA GLN A 6 0.22 -14.25 -4.85
C GLN A 6 -0.10 -12.93 -4.14
N GLU A 7 0.89 -12.07 -3.92
CA GLU A 7 0.68 -10.85 -3.14
C GLU A 7 1.67 -9.71 -3.46
N PHE A 8 1.24 -8.50 -3.13
CA PHE A 8 2.06 -7.30 -3.09
C PHE A 8 2.29 -6.89 -1.63
N ARG A 9 3.54 -6.59 -1.25
CA ARG A 9 3.92 -6.16 0.11
C ARG A 9 4.87 -4.97 0.13
N VAL A 10 4.62 -4.03 1.05
CA VAL A 10 5.52 -2.93 1.39
C VAL A 10 5.89 -3.04 2.86
N ARG A 11 7.19 -2.95 3.16
CA ARG A 11 7.72 -2.73 4.51
C ARG A 11 8.41 -1.38 4.50
N LEU A 12 7.96 -0.47 5.36
CA LEU A 12 8.48 0.88 5.47
C LEU A 12 8.79 1.17 6.94
N ASP A 13 10.05 1.47 7.22
CA ASP A 13 10.49 1.86 8.57
C ASP A 13 10.30 3.36 8.75
N LEU A 14 9.38 3.74 9.64
CA LEU A 14 9.15 5.14 10.03
C LEU A 14 9.85 5.45 11.36
N GLY A 15 10.36 4.43 12.06
CA GLY A 15 10.84 4.54 13.43
C GLY A 15 9.77 5.01 14.41
N LYS A 16 10.16 5.16 15.69
CA LYS A 16 9.26 5.58 16.78
C LYS A 16 8.85 7.04 16.74
N THR A 17 9.26 7.80 15.72
CA THR A 17 8.89 9.22 15.59
C THR A 17 7.44 9.38 15.19
N PHE A 18 6.96 8.53 14.28
CA PHE A 18 5.59 8.61 13.77
C PHE A 18 4.70 7.61 14.49
N THR A 19 3.53 8.06 14.91
CA THR A 19 2.46 7.19 15.42
C THR A 19 1.53 6.78 14.26
N PRO A 20 0.62 5.81 14.46
CA PRO A 20 -0.40 5.52 13.46
C PRO A 20 -1.24 6.73 13.06
N ASP A 21 -1.55 7.63 14.00
CA ASP A 21 -2.36 8.84 13.75
C ASP A 21 -1.60 9.88 12.89
N ASP A 22 -0.27 9.85 12.91
CA ASP A 22 0.58 10.70 12.08
C ASP A 22 0.59 10.23 10.60
N VAL A 23 0.06 9.03 10.30
CA VAL A 23 0.18 8.37 8.99
C VAL A 23 -1.15 8.32 8.24
N LYS A 24 -1.14 8.86 7.01
CA LYS A 24 -2.23 8.77 6.04
C LYS A 24 -1.82 7.94 4.83
N ILE A 25 -2.59 6.90 4.55
CA ILE A 25 -2.42 6.02 3.38
C ILE A 25 -3.57 6.27 2.42
N THR A 26 -3.27 6.45 1.15
CA THR A 26 -4.26 6.68 0.08
C THR A 26 -3.89 5.89 -1.16
N THR A 27 -4.89 5.46 -1.92
CA THR A 27 -4.71 4.88 -3.24
C THR A 27 -5.42 5.73 -4.30
N THR A 28 -4.73 6.05 -5.40
CA THR A 28 -5.29 6.85 -6.51
C THR A 28 -4.53 6.47 -7.77
N ASP A 29 -5.21 6.25 -8.90
CA ASP A 29 -4.60 6.00 -10.22
C ASP A 29 -3.46 4.96 -10.22
N LYS A 30 -3.70 3.81 -9.59
CA LYS A 30 -2.69 2.72 -9.43
C LYS A 30 -1.45 3.14 -8.62
N GLN A 31 -1.54 4.19 -7.83
CA GLN A 31 -0.50 4.59 -6.89
C GLN A 31 -0.96 4.37 -5.46
N LEU A 32 -0.07 3.83 -4.64
CA LEU A 32 -0.16 3.77 -3.19
C LEU A 32 0.69 4.91 -2.62
N CYS A 33 0.06 5.90 -2.01
CA CYS A 33 0.70 7.05 -1.40
C CYS A 33 0.61 6.97 0.13
N ILE A 34 1.76 7.05 0.79
CA ILE A 34 1.92 7.06 2.24
C ILE A 34 2.49 8.42 2.62
N ARG A 35 1.73 9.17 3.42
CA ARG A 35 2.16 10.45 4.01
C ARG A 35 2.25 10.27 5.51
N ALA A 36 3.37 10.65 6.11
CA ALA A 36 3.58 10.63 7.54
C ALA A 36 4.00 12.03 7.98
N LYS A 37 3.25 12.67 8.88
CA LYS A 37 3.52 14.02 9.36
C LYS A 37 3.48 14.03 10.88
N HIS A 38 4.62 14.29 11.50
CA HIS A 38 4.75 14.52 12.93
C HIS A 38 4.89 16.02 13.15
N GLU A 39 3.85 16.64 13.70
CA GLU A 39 3.80 18.08 13.95
C GLU A 39 4.72 18.49 15.10
N GLU A 40 5.01 19.79 15.15
CA GLU A 40 5.87 20.44 16.15
C GLU A 40 5.55 19.98 17.58
N ARG A 41 6.40 19.12 18.13
CA ARG A 41 6.40 18.82 19.57
C ARG A 41 7.59 19.47 20.24
N PRO A 42 7.40 20.09 21.42
CA PRO A 42 8.51 20.55 22.23
C PRO A 42 9.37 19.35 22.64
N GLU A 43 10.60 19.30 22.17
CA GLU A 43 11.68 18.53 22.77
C GLU A 43 12.48 19.46 23.72
N LYS A 44 13.37 18.88 24.54
CA LYS A 44 13.98 19.57 25.69
C LYS A 44 14.45 21.02 25.43
N ASN A 45 15.05 21.29 24.27
CA ASN A 45 15.54 22.62 23.89
C ASN A 45 15.20 23.02 22.44
N CYS A 46 14.29 22.31 21.77
CA CYS A 46 13.97 22.58 20.38
C CYS A 46 12.57 22.09 20.02
N THR A 47 12.04 22.62 18.93
CA THR A 47 10.85 22.07 18.29
C THR A 47 11.27 21.15 17.16
N VAL A 48 10.63 20.00 17.05
CA VAL A 48 10.89 19.07 15.95
C VAL A 48 9.62 18.85 15.14
N CYS A 49 9.71 19.09 13.84
CA CYS A 49 8.71 18.73 12.84
C CYS A 49 9.34 17.78 11.84
N ARG A 50 8.65 16.67 11.51
CA ARG A 50 9.12 15.72 10.50
C ARG A 50 7.98 15.36 9.56
N GLU A 51 8.24 15.35 8.26
CA GLU A 51 7.30 14.92 7.24
C GLU A 51 7.99 13.97 6.26
N MET A 52 7.29 12.92 5.84
CA MET A 52 7.74 12.02 4.79
C MET A 52 6.57 11.66 3.88
N THR A 53 6.83 11.63 2.58
CA THR A 53 5.92 11.03 1.58
C THR A 53 6.64 9.91 0.82
N ARG A 54 6.00 8.76 0.67
CA ARG A 54 6.43 7.65 -0.18
C ARG A 54 5.30 7.24 -1.11
N ILE A 55 5.63 7.06 -2.38
CA ILE A 55 4.67 6.64 -3.41
C ILE A 55 5.19 5.36 -4.04
N TYR A 56 4.32 4.36 -4.16
CA TYR A 56 4.58 3.10 -4.83
C TYR A 56 3.57 2.90 -5.96
N THR A 57 4.04 2.44 -7.11
CA THR A 57 3.13 1.96 -8.16
C THR A 57 2.55 0.61 -7.75
N LEU A 58 1.23 0.51 -7.72
CA LEU A 58 0.52 -0.74 -7.52
C LEU A 58 0.61 -1.59 -8.79
N PRO A 59 0.91 -2.89 -8.66
CA PRO A 59 0.78 -3.83 -9.76
C PRO A 59 -0.65 -3.82 -10.37
N PRO A 60 -0.80 -4.08 -11.68
CA PRO A 60 -2.10 -4.00 -12.36
C PRO A 60 -3.13 -5.04 -11.88
N ASP A 61 -2.64 -6.11 -11.28
CA ASP A 61 -3.37 -7.24 -10.71
C ASP A 61 -3.65 -7.09 -9.20
N VAL A 62 -3.35 -5.93 -8.61
CA VAL A 62 -3.76 -5.57 -7.24
C VAL A 62 -5.02 -4.73 -7.29
N ASP A 63 -6.04 -5.11 -6.51
CA ASP A 63 -7.16 -4.23 -6.24
C ASP A 63 -6.76 -3.18 -5.19
N PRO A 64 -6.82 -1.87 -5.48
CA PRO A 64 -6.49 -0.84 -4.50
C PRO A 64 -7.35 -0.89 -3.23
N LYS A 65 -8.56 -1.47 -3.28
CA LYS A 65 -9.47 -1.61 -2.14
C LYS A 65 -9.06 -2.72 -1.17
N GLU A 66 -8.30 -3.69 -1.65
CA GLU A 66 -7.84 -4.85 -0.88
C GLU A 66 -6.49 -4.59 -0.18
N VAL A 67 -5.95 -3.37 -0.30
CA VAL A 67 -4.75 -2.97 0.43
C VAL A 67 -5.08 -2.84 1.91
N THR A 68 -4.39 -3.61 2.73
CA THR A 68 -4.45 -3.55 4.19
C THR A 68 -3.14 -3.04 4.76
N SER A 69 -3.18 -2.40 5.93
CA SER A 69 -2.00 -1.82 6.59
C SER A 69 -1.96 -2.15 8.08
N THR A 70 -0.78 -2.44 8.60
CA THR A 70 -0.52 -2.59 10.04
C THR A 70 0.80 -1.92 10.42
N MET A 71 0.89 -1.38 11.63
CA MET A 71 2.12 -0.80 12.18
C MET A 71 2.48 -1.50 13.48
N ASN A 72 3.76 -1.83 13.69
CA ASN A 72 4.24 -2.41 14.93
C ASN A 72 4.76 -1.35 15.93
N LYS A 73 5.13 -1.77 17.14
CA LYS A 73 5.59 -0.89 18.23
C LYS A 73 6.94 -0.20 17.94
N GLU A 74 7.69 -0.73 16.99
CA GLU A 74 8.96 -0.19 16.54
C GLU A 74 8.80 0.89 15.46
N GLY A 75 7.57 1.14 14.98
CA GLY A 75 7.28 2.13 13.94
C GLY A 75 7.48 1.59 12.52
N VAL A 76 7.47 0.27 12.33
CA VAL A 76 7.53 -0.36 11.01
C VAL A 76 6.10 -0.52 10.48
N LEU A 77 5.81 0.14 9.37
CA LEU A 77 4.56 0.04 8.62
C LEU A 77 4.66 -1.10 7.59
N PHE A 78 3.69 -2.00 7.64
CA PHE A 78 3.51 -3.10 6.70
C PHE A 78 2.22 -2.85 5.91
N LEU A 79 2.30 -2.89 4.58
CA LEU A 79 1.14 -2.91 3.71
C LEU A 79 1.14 -4.19 2.89
N LYS A 80 -0.03 -4.76 2.66
CA LYS A 80 -0.20 -5.95 1.83
C LYS A 80 -1.50 -5.94 1.03
N ALA A 81 -1.49 -6.56 -0.14
CA ALA A 81 -2.68 -6.85 -0.92
C ALA A 81 -2.51 -8.19 -1.65
N ALA A 82 -3.57 -8.98 -1.74
CA ALA A 82 -3.58 -10.20 -2.55
C ALA A 82 -3.60 -9.83 -4.06
N LYS A 83 -2.97 -10.65 -4.89
CA LYS A 83 -3.15 -10.55 -6.35
C LYS A 83 -4.48 -11.18 -6.74
N LYS A 84 -5.17 -10.56 -7.70
CA LYS A 84 -6.32 -11.18 -8.35
C LYS A 84 -5.83 -12.46 -8.99
N SER A 85 -6.41 -13.60 -8.61
CA SER A 85 -6.18 -14.85 -9.33
C SER A 85 -6.53 -14.62 -10.80
N LEU A 86 -5.59 -14.91 -11.69
CA LEU A 86 -5.90 -15.08 -13.10
C LEU A 86 -6.66 -16.42 -13.20
N GLU A 87 -7.92 -16.45 -12.77
CA GLU A 87 -8.80 -17.53 -13.15
C GLU A 87 -8.97 -17.44 -14.67
N THR A 88 -8.23 -18.27 -15.40
CA THR A 88 -8.44 -18.50 -16.82
C THR A 88 -9.79 -19.19 -16.97
N LYS A 89 -10.89 -18.43 -16.93
CA LYS A 89 -12.20 -18.96 -17.25
C LYS A 89 -12.22 -19.22 -18.74
N GLU A 90 -12.28 -20.49 -19.13
CA GLU A 90 -12.53 -20.86 -20.52
C GLU A 90 -13.83 -20.20 -20.97
N VAL A 91 -13.75 -19.38 -22.01
CA VAL A 91 -14.92 -18.74 -22.61
C VAL A 91 -15.35 -19.63 -23.78
N PRO A 92 -16.51 -20.30 -23.71
CA PRO A 92 -17.00 -21.11 -24.82
C PRO A 92 -17.31 -20.19 -26.01
N ILE A 93 -16.78 -20.53 -27.18
CA ILE A 93 -17.05 -19.84 -28.44
C ILE A 93 -18.16 -20.61 -29.16
N ALA A 94 -19.27 -19.93 -29.46
CA ALA A 94 -20.36 -20.53 -30.23
C ALA A 94 -19.92 -20.72 -31.69
N VAL A 95 -20.15 -21.92 -32.23
CA VAL A 95 -19.91 -22.23 -33.65
C VAL A 95 -21.19 -21.94 -34.43
N GLU A 96 -21.16 -20.91 -35.28
CA GLU A 96 -22.26 -20.66 -36.22
C GLU A 96 -22.15 -21.58 -37.43
N TYR A 97 -23.19 -22.35 -37.69
CA TYR A 97 -23.36 -23.12 -38.93
C TYR A 97 -24.28 -22.36 -39.89
N LYS A 98 -23.80 -22.05 -41.09
CA LYS A 98 -24.61 -21.51 -42.18
C LYS A 98 -24.84 -22.60 -43.22
N GLY A 99 -26.02 -23.20 -43.18
CA GLY A 99 -26.55 -24.12 -44.20
C GLY A 99 -27.37 -23.39 -45.25
#